data_AF-A0A1J3F612-F1
#
_entry.id   AF-A0A1J3F612-F1
#
_cell.length_a   1.000
_cell.length_b   1.000
_cell.length_c   1.000
_cell.angle_alpha   90.00
_cell.angle_beta   90.00
_cell.angle_gamma   90.00
#
_symmetry.space_group_name_H-M   'P 1'
#
loop_
_entity.id
_entity.type
_entity.pdbx_description
1 polymer ?
#
loop_
_entity_poly.entity_id
_entity_poly.type
_entity_poly.pdbx_seq_one_letter_code
_entity_poly.pdbx_strand_id
1 'polypeptide(L)'
;WNDFGWDKVSNLIYVDQPIGTGFSYTTDNSDLRHDETGVSNDLYDFLQAFFKEHPKFAKNDFYITGESYAGHYIPALASRVHSGNKKNEGIQINLKGFAIGNGLTNPEIQYGAYGDYALEMKLISESDHESLKQDYVECQSS
;
A
#
# COMPACT_ATOMS: atom_id res chain seq x y z
N TRP A 1 14.05 -15.55 -16.56
CA TRP A 1 15.00 -14.84 -15.68
C TRP A 1 14.92 -13.36 -16.01
N ASN A 2 14.87 -12.48 -15.01
CA ASN A 2 14.84 -11.02 -15.22
C ASN A 2 16.19 -10.43 -14.79
N ASP A 3 16.90 -9.78 -15.72
CA ASP A 3 18.21 -9.22 -15.43
C ASP A 3 18.21 -7.95 -14.58
N PHE A 4 17.03 -7.40 -14.30
CA PHE A 4 16.86 -6.20 -13.46
C PHE A 4 15.96 -6.48 -12.25
N GLY A 5 15.81 -7.75 -11.86
CA GLY A 5 15.01 -8.16 -10.71
C GLY A 5 15.57 -7.60 -9.39
N TRP A 6 14.68 -7.17 -8.49
CA TRP A 6 15.05 -6.67 -7.17
C TRP A 6 15.64 -7.75 -6.25
N ASP A 7 15.42 -9.03 -6.58
CA ASP A 7 15.98 -10.20 -5.89
C ASP A 7 17.51 -10.30 -6.06
N LYS A 8 18.10 -9.61 -7.04
CA LYS A 8 19.56 -9.54 -7.21
C LYS A 8 20.28 -8.84 -6.04
N VAL A 9 19.58 -8.02 -5.28
CA VAL A 9 20.16 -7.22 -4.18
C VAL A 9 19.38 -7.34 -2.86
N SER A 10 18.31 -8.13 -2.83
CA SER A 10 17.42 -8.24 -1.67
C SER A 10 16.73 -9.61 -1.59
N ASN A 11 16.19 -9.93 -0.41
CA ASN A 11 15.25 -11.03 -0.27
C ASN A 11 13.84 -10.46 -0.43
N LEU A 12 13.03 -11.03 -1.31
CA LEU A 12 11.69 -10.54 -1.62
C LEU A 12 10.61 -11.48 -1.07
N ILE A 13 9.58 -10.88 -0.48
CA ILE A 13 8.35 -11.56 -0.06
C ILE A 13 7.20 -10.87 -0.79
N TYR A 14 6.45 -11.64 -1.57
CA TYR A 14 5.23 -11.18 -2.22
C TYR A 14 4.05 -11.75 -1.46
N VAL A 15 3.11 -10.87 -1.07
CA VAL A 15 1.97 -11.24 -0.24
C VAL A 15 0.70 -10.87 -1.00
N ASP A 16 -0.10 -11.88 -1.34
CA ASP A 16 -1.46 -11.66 -1.84
C ASP A 16 -2.31 -11.16 -0.66
N GLN A 17 -2.78 -9.92 -0.74
CA GLN A 17 -3.52 -9.25 0.34
C GLN A 17 -4.49 -8.22 -0.23
N PRO A 18 -5.59 -7.92 0.48
CA PRO A 18 -6.09 -8.60 1.68
C PRO A 18 -6.70 -9.98 1.34
N ILE A 19 -7.27 -10.65 2.35
CA ILE A 19 -8.10 -11.86 2.14
C ILE A 19 -9.12 -11.59 1.02
N GLY A 20 -9.21 -12.51 0.06
CA GLY A 20 -9.99 -12.36 -1.18
C GLY A 20 -9.14 -12.01 -2.41
N THR A 21 -7.85 -11.69 -2.23
CA THR A 21 -6.92 -11.36 -3.33
C THR A 21 -6.09 -12.58 -3.71
N GLY A 22 -6.02 -12.89 -5.01
CA GLY A 22 -5.13 -13.92 -5.53
C GLY A 22 -5.35 -15.29 -4.87
N PHE A 23 -4.30 -15.82 -4.23
CA PHE A 23 -4.35 -17.08 -3.50
C PHE A 23 -4.75 -16.96 -2.03
N SER A 24 -4.93 -15.74 -1.50
CA SER A 24 -5.42 -15.50 -0.15
C SER A 24 -6.94 -15.57 -0.13
N TYR A 25 -7.52 -16.60 0.49
CA TYR A 25 -8.97 -16.85 0.48
C TYR A 25 -9.52 -17.15 1.88
N THR A 26 -10.84 -17.01 2.01
CA THR A 26 -11.63 -17.40 3.18
C THR A 26 -12.92 -18.10 2.70
N THR A 27 -13.55 -18.89 3.58
CA THR A 27 -14.91 -19.40 3.40
C THR A 27 -15.96 -18.57 4.13
N ASP A 28 -15.54 -17.62 4.96
CA ASP A 28 -16.40 -16.71 5.72
C ASP A 28 -16.21 -15.27 5.22
N ASN A 29 -17.26 -14.71 4.61
CA ASN A 29 -17.21 -13.35 4.07
C ASN A 29 -16.98 -12.27 5.14
N SER A 30 -17.18 -12.57 6.42
CA SER A 30 -16.89 -11.62 7.49
C SER A 30 -15.38 -11.38 7.71
N ASP A 31 -14.51 -12.22 7.14
CA ASP A 31 -13.06 -12.02 7.16
C ASP A 31 -12.57 -10.98 6.13
N LEU A 32 -13.44 -10.58 5.19
CA LEU A 32 -13.07 -9.57 4.19
C LEU A 32 -12.81 -8.22 4.87
N ARG A 33 -11.72 -7.56 4.46
CA ARG A 33 -11.34 -6.26 5.02
C ARG A 33 -11.92 -5.13 4.20
N HIS A 34 -12.47 -4.16 4.91
CA HIS A 34 -13.15 -3.00 4.33
C HIS A 34 -12.48 -1.67 4.71
N ASP A 35 -11.38 -1.72 5.46
CA ASP A 35 -10.57 -0.57 5.83
C ASP A 35 -9.09 -0.94 6.04
N GLU A 36 -8.22 0.06 6.02
CA GLU A 36 -6.78 -0.09 6.18
C GLU A 36 -6.40 -0.54 7.60
N THR A 37 -7.27 -0.39 8.60
CA THR A 37 -7.01 -0.87 9.97
C THR A 37 -7.02 -2.40 9.98
N GLY A 38 -8.07 -3.02 9.43
CA GLY A 38 -8.17 -4.47 9.27
C GLY A 38 -7.04 -5.03 8.41
N VAL A 39 -6.79 -4.41 7.25
CA VAL A 39 -5.69 -4.81 6.34
C VAL A 39 -4.33 -4.77 7.05
N SER A 40 -4.03 -3.69 7.76
CA SER A 40 -2.74 -3.55 8.45
C SER A 40 -2.56 -4.54 9.60
N ASN A 41 -3.64 -4.91 10.31
CA ASN A 41 -3.59 -5.92 11.35
C ASN A 41 -3.34 -7.31 10.78
N ASP A 42 -4.06 -7.72 9.74
CA ASP A 42 -3.85 -9.04 9.11
C ASP A 42 -2.44 -9.16 8.53
N LEU A 43 -1.94 -8.11 7.86
CA LEU A 43 -0.56 -8.10 7.35
C LEU A 43 0.48 -8.10 8.48
N TYR A 44 0.20 -7.43 9.61
CA TYR A 44 1.07 -7.51 10.77
C TYR A 44 1.11 -8.93 11.34
N ASP A 45 -0.04 -9.58 11.48
CA ASP A 45 -0.15 -10.97 11.97
C ASP A 45 0.56 -11.95 11.03
N PHE A 46 0.45 -11.75 9.71
CA PHE A 46 1.25 -12.48 8.73
C PHE A 46 2.75 -12.30 8.97
N LEU A 47 3.24 -11.07 9.15
CA LEU A 47 4.66 -10.81 9.41
C LEU A 47 5.13 -11.44 10.73
N GLN A 48 4.31 -11.41 11.77
CA GLN A 48 4.59 -12.07 13.05
C GLN A 48 4.72 -13.58 12.88
N ALA A 49 3.79 -14.21 12.14
CA ALA A 49 3.86 -15.63 11.82
C ALA A 49 5.07 -15.97 10.95
N PHE A 50 5.34 -15.18 9.92
CA PHE A 50 6.48 -15.36 9.01
C PHE A 50 7.81 -15.29 9.75
N PHE A 51 8.04 -14.27 10.58
CA PHE A 51 9.30 -14.15 11.32
C PHE A 51 9.43 -15.17 12.46
N LYS A 52 8.31 -15.70 12.99
CA LYS A 52 8.34 -16.82 13.91
C LYS A 52 8.81 -18.11 13.24
N GLU A 53 8.32 -18.39 12.03
CA GLU A 53 8.70 -19.56 11.24
C GLU A 53 10.10 -19.41 10.61
N HIS A 54 10.51 -18.18 10.31
CA HIS A 54 11.80 -17.86 9.69
C HIS A 54 12.62 -16.86 10.52
N PRO A 55 13.02 -17.24 11.76
CA PRO A 55 13.65 -16.32 12.72
C PRO A 55 14.99 -15.76 12.23
N LYS A 56 15.65 -16.44 11.29
CA LYS A 56 16.88 -15.98 10.64
C LYS A 56 16.73 -14.63 9.92
N PHE A 57 15.51 -14.27 9.49
CA PHE A 57 15.25 -13.01 8.79
C PHE A 57 14.83 -11.86 9.72
N ALA A 58 14.45 -12.13 10.97
CA ALA A 58 13.90 -11.12 11.87
C ALA A 58 14.86 -9.96 12.19
N LYS A 59 16.18 -10.19 12.07
CA LYS A 59 17.22 -9.17 12.30
C LYS A 59 17.58 -8.37 11.05
N ASN A 60 17.11 -8.77 9.87
CA ASN A 60 17.44 -8.07 8.64
C ASN A 60 16.79 -6.68 8.62
N ASP A 61 17.38 -5.76 7.88
CA ASP A 61 16.70 -4.51 7.54
C ASP A 61 15.46 -4.85 6.71
N PHE A 62 14.30 -4.37 7.19
CA PHE A 62 13.01 -4.65 6.58
C PHE A 62 12.46 -3.39 5.93
N TYR A 63 11.97 -3.55 4.70
CA TYR A 63 11.37 -2.48 3.90
C TYR A 63 10.02 -2.96 3.37
N ILE A 64 9.06 -2.05 3.32
CA ILE A 64 7.73 -2.31 2.75
C ILE A 64 7.63 -1.55 1.44
N THR A 65 7.31 -2.23 0.35
CA THR A 65 7.23 -1.59 -0.97
C THR A 65 5.98 -2.03 -1.74
N GLY A 66 5.46 -1.16 -2.60
CA GLY A 66 4.28 -1.45 -3.41
C GLY A 66 3.88 -0.24 -4.26
N GLU A 67 2.77 -0.36 -4.98
CA GLU A 67 2.31 0.62 -5.96
C GLU A 67 0.80 0.87 -5.87
N SER A 68 0.32 1.97 -6.46
CA SER A 68 -1.10 2.27 -6.64
C SER A 68 -1.83 2.38 -5.29
N TYR A 69 -2.85 1.56 -5.02
CA TYR A 69 -3.57 1.58 -3.74
C TYR A 69 -2.70 1.15 -2.55
N ALA A 70 -1.52 0.57 -2.79
CA ALA A 70 -0.53 0.41 -1.74
C ALA A 70 -0.08 1.75 -1.12
N GLY A 71 -0.37 2.88 -1.77
CA GLY A 71 -0.26 4.21 -1.19
C GLY A 71 -1.11 4.44 0.06
N HIS A 72 -2.17 3.63 0.28
CA HIS A 72 -2.94 3.57 1.52
C HIS A 72 -2.45 2.43 2.43
N TYR A 73 -2.19 1.23 1.88
CA TYR A 73 -1.81 0.06 2.66
C TYR A 73 -0.45 0.20 3.34
N ILE A 74 0.54 0.76 2.66
CA ILE A 74 1.93 0.83 3.15
C ILE A 74 2.05 1.75 4.36
N PRO A 75 1.51 3.00 4.34
CA PRO A 75 1.51 3.84 5.53
C PRO A 75 0.77 3.20 6.71
N ALA A 76 -0.35 2.52 6.45
CA ALA A 76 -1.12 1.83 7.49
C ALA A 76 -0.31 0.70 8.13
N LEU A 77 0.29 -0.19 7.33
CA LEU A 77 1.13 -1.28 7.83
C LEU A 77 2.39 -0.76 8.53
N ALA A 78 3.08 0.23 7.96
CA ALA A 78 4.27 0.82 8.58
C ALA A 78 3.95 1.43 9.95
N SER A 79 2.81 2.13 10.07
CA SER A 79 2.31 2.67 11.34
C SER A 79 1.97 1.56 12.34
N ARG A 80 1.34 0.48 11.87
CA ARG A 80 1.00 -0.69 12.69
C ARG A 80 2.25 -1.38 13.24
N VAL A 81 3.26 -1.61 12.39
CA VAL A 81 4.57 -2.18 12.77
C VAL A 81 5.27 -1.29 13.79
N HIS A 82 5.36 0.01 13.52
CA HIS A 82 5.97 0.97 14.44
C HIS A 82 5.28 0.98 15.82
N SER A 83 3.95 0.93 15.83
CA SER A 83 3.15 0.88 17.06
C SER A 83 3.35 -0.43 17.82
N GLY A 84 3.38 -1.57 17.12
CA GLY A 84 3.65 -2.89 17.72
C GLY A 84 5.05 -2.94 18.35
N ASN A 85 6.07 -2.48 17.62
CA ASN A 85 7.43 -2.37 18.13
C ASN A 85 7.52 -1.49 19.39
N LYS A 86 6.90 -0.30 19.39
CA LYS A 86 6.86 0.58 20.56
C LYS A 86 6.21 -0.05 21.79
N LYS A 87 5.20 -0.91 21.58
CA LYS A 87 4.48 -1.61 22.64
C LYS A 87 5.13 -2.94 23.04
N ASN A 88 6.24 -3.33 22.41
CA ASN A 88 6.84 -4.66 22.54
C ASN A 88 5.84 -5.80 22.25
N GLU A 89 4.99 -5.60 21.25
CA GLU A 89 4.00 -6.57 20.82
C GLU A 89 4.61 -7.56 19.82
N GLY A 90 4.83 -8.80 20.25
CA GLY A 90 5.37 -9.86 19.38
C GLY A 90 6.85 -9.69 19.04
N ILE A 91 7.26 -10.24 17.89
CA ILE A 91 8.62 -10.14 17.35
C ILE A 91 8.84 -8.72 16.83
N GLN A 92 9.90 -8.08 17.33
CA GLN A 92 10.35 -6.76 16.87
C GLN A 92 10.78 -6.83 15.40
N ILE A 93 10.15 -6.03 14.55
CA ILE A 93 10.47 -5.95 13.12
C ILE A 93 11.40 -4.75 12.90
N ASN A 94 12.59 -4.99 12.36
CA ASN A 94 13.59 -3.95 12.09
C ASN A 94 13.22 -3.12 10.83
N LEU A 95 12.07 -2.44 10.87
CA LEU A 95 11.57 -1.59 9.79
C LEU A 95 12.48 -0.36 9.60
N LYS A 96 13.14 -0.27 8.44
CA LYS A 96 14.05 0.84 8.09
C LYS A 96 13.41 1.90 7.20
N GLY A 97 12.38 1.54 6.47
CA GLY A 97 11.68 2.46 5.59
C GLY A 97 10.65 1.77 4.73
N PHE A 98 10.03 2.54 3.85
CA PHE A 98 9.08 2.06 2.87
C PHE A 98 9.17 2.87 1.59
N ALA A 99 8.72 2.31 0.47
CA ALA A 99 8.66 2.98 -0.83
C ALA A 99 7.32 2.72 -1.52
N ILE A 100 6.76 3.75 -2.15
CA ILE A 100 5.46 3.69 -2.81
C ILE A 100 5.64 4.20 -4.23
N GLY A 101 5.43 3.33 -5.23
CA GLY A 101 5.38 3.72 -6.64
C GLY A 101 3.98 4.24 -6.99
N ASN A 102 3.90 5.39 -7.65
CA ASN A 102 2.65 5.93 -8.23
C ASN A 102 1.41 5.77 -7.32
N GLY A 103 1.58 6.03 -6.02
CA GLY A 103 0.58 5.68 -5.01
C GLY A 103 -0.59 6.65 -4.99
N LEU A 104 -1.80 6.12 -4.72
CA LEU A 104 -2.91 6.93 -4.23
C LEU A 104 -2.73 7.09 -2.72
N THR A 105 -2.42 8.30 -2.26
CA THR A 105 -2.08 8.58 -0.85
C THR A 105 -2.86 9.79 -0.32
N ASN A 106 -3.04 10.81 -1.15
CA ASN A 106 -3.95 11.92 -0.86
C ASN A 106 -4.90 12.10 -2.06
N PRO A 107 -6.06 11.43 -2.04
CA PRO A 107 -7.03 11.52 -3.11
C PRO A 107 -7.47 12.95 -3.39
N GLU A 108 -7.72 13.76 -2.35
CA GLU A 108 -8.20 15.13 -2.50
C GLU A 108 -7.24 15.97 -3.37
N ILE A 109 -5.93 15.91 -3.09
CA ILE A 109 -4.93 16.62 -3.89
C ILE A 109 -4.74 15.97 -5.26
N GLN A 110 -4.67 14.64 -5.31
CA GLN A 110 -4.32 13.91 -6.53
C GLN A 110 -5.43 13.95 -7.58
N TYR A 111 -6.71 13.97 -7.19
CA TYR A 111 -7.82 14.05 -8.13
C TYR A 111 -7.83 15.38 -8.90
N GLY A 112 -7.45 16.48 -8.26
CA GLY A 112 -7.37 17.79 -8.91
C GLY A 112 -6.33 17.84 -10.03
N ALA A 113 -5.28 17.02 -9.96
CA ALA A 113 -4.21 16.98 -10.95
C ALA A 113 -4.57 16.22 -12.23
N TYR A 114 -5.64 15.41 -12.25
CA TYR A 114 -5.99 14.60 -13.43
C TYR A 114 -6.32 15.46 -14.65
N GLY A 115 -7.10 16.53 -14.47
CA GLY A 115 -7.45 17.45 -15.54
C GLY A 115 -6.20 18.10 -16.14
N ASP A 116 -5.36 18.69 -15.29
CA ASP A 116 -4.14 19.38 -15.70
C ASP A 116 -3.19 18.44 -16.46
N TYR A 117 -2.94 17.25 -15.92
CA TYR A 117 -2.10 16.24 -16.56
C TYR A 117 -2.66 15.80 -17.92
N ALA A 118 -3.98 15.54 -18.00
CA ALA A 118 -4.60 15.12 -19.24
C ALA A 118 -4.54 16.20 -20.33
N LEU A 119 -4.71 17.47 -19.96
CA LEU A 119 -4.59 18.60 -20.89
C LEU A 119 -3.14 18.76 -21.37
N GLU A 120 -2.16 18.76 -20.46
CA GLU A 120 -0.73 18.90 -20.80
C GLU A 120 -0.25 17.78 -21.73
N MET A 121 -0.72 16.55 -21.47
CA MET A 121 -0.43 15.38 -22.30
C MET A 121 -1.25 15.30 -23.58
N LYS A 122 -2.11 16.29 -23.86
CA LYS A 122 -2.97 16.39 -25.06
C LYS A 122 -3.93 15.21 -25.20
N LEU A 123 -4.41 14.67 -24.07
CA LEU A 123 -5.39 13.59 -24.02
C LEU A 123 -6.83 14.12 -24.08
N ILE A 124 -7.04 15.39 -23.68
CA ILE A 124 -8.34 16.06 -23.64
C ILE A 124 -8.26 17.46 -24.25
N SER A 125 -9.42 18.03 -24.59
CA SER A 125 -9.52 19.42 -25.04
C SER A 125 -9.56 20.42 -23.87
N GLU A 126 -9.36 21.71 -24.15
CA GLU A 126 -9.56 22.78 -23.16
C GLU A 126 -10.98 22.77 -22.59
N SER A 127 -12.00 22.47 -23.41
CA SER A 127 -13.38 22.38 -22.92
C SER A 127 -13.60 21.21 -21.96
N ASP A 128 -12.96 20.07 -22.21
CA ASP A 128 -13.04 18.92 -21.29
C ASP A 128 -12.33 19.23 -19.97
N HIS A 129 -11.20 19.93 -20.02
CA HIS A 129 -10.44 20.36 -18.85
C HIS A 129 -11.27 21.29 -17.94
N GLU A 130 -11.93 22.29 -18.51
CA GLU A 130 -12.80 23.19 -17.74
C GLU A 130 -14.00 22.46 -17.13
N SER A 131 -14.55 21.44 -17.81
CA SER A 131 -15.58 20.57 -17.25
C SER A 131 -15.05 19.79 -16.04
N LEU A 132 -13.91 19.11 -16.18
CA LEU A 132 -13.31 18.33 -15.09
C LEU A 132 -12.94 19.20 -13.88
N LYS A 133 -12.54 20.45 -14.12
CA LYS A 133 -12.24 21.41 -13.05
C LYS A 133 -13.48 21.78 -12.25
N GLN A 134 -14.64 21.91 -12.90
CA GLN A 134 -15.91 22.13 -12.21
C GLN A 134 -16.33 20.89 -11.40
N ASP A 135 -16.26 19.71 -12.01
CA ASP A 135 -16.57 18.44 -11.34
C ASP A 135 -15.69 18.22 -10.10
N TYR A 136 -14.41 18.58 -10.17
CA TYR A 136 -13.49 18.49 -9.04
C TYR A 136 -13.91 19.38 -7.86
N VAL A 137 -14.32 20.63 -8.12
CA VAL A 137 -14.81 21.55 -7.07
C VAL A 137 -16.08 21.00 -6.40
N GLU A 138 -17.00 20.43 -7.18
CA GLU A 138 -18.20 19.78 -6.64
C GLU A 138 -17.84 18.55 -5.79
N CYS A 139 -16.89 17.73 -6.27
CA CYS A 139 -16.39 16.55 -5.56
C CYS A 139 -15.73 16.90 -4.22
N GLN A 140 -14.99 18.01 -4.12
CA GLN A 140 -14.40 18.46 -2.86
C GLN A 140 -15.43 18.89 -1.82
N SER A 141 -16.64 19.23 -2.26
CA SER A 141 -17.71 19.77 -1.42
C SER A 141 -18.65 18.67 -0.87
N SER A 142 -18.45 17.42 -1.29
CA SER A 142 -19.28 16.24 -0.96
C SER A 142 -18.68 15.41 0.16
#